data_AF-A0A531MN02-F1
#
_entry.id   AF-A0A531MN02-F1
#
_cell.length_a   1.000
_cell.length_b   1.000
_cell.length_c   1.000
_cell.angle_alpha   90.00
_cell.angle_beta   90.00
_cell.angle_gamma   90.00
#
_symmetry.space_group_name_H-M   'P 1'
#
loop_
_entity.id
_entity.type
_entity.pdbx_description
1 polymer ?
#
loop_
_entity_poly.entity_id
_entity_poly.type
_entity_poly.pdbx_seq_one_letter_code
_entity_poly.pdbx_strand_id
1 'polypeptide(L)' 'LGSIAHQSTVRALGGRVAAYPFKHGGQLPAGGITLFSSYHCSRYNTNTGVLTEDMFVRVFGEIAAFLET' A
#
# COMPACT_ATOMS: atom_id res chain seq x y z
N LEU A 1 4.75 -0.06 2.28
CA LEU A 1 5.55 -0.52 1.13
C LEU A 1 5.93 -1.99 1.32
N GLY A 2 5.31 -2.90 0.58
CA GLY A 2 5.43 -4.34 0.78
C GLY A 2 4.50 -4.90 1.87
N SER A 3 4.35 -6.23 1.87
CA SER A 3 3.46 -6.95 2.79
C SER A 3 3.88 -6.81 4.24
N ILE A 4 5.17 -6.89 4.55
CA ILE A 4 5.69 -6.75 5.92
C ILE A 4 5.33 -5.39 6.49
N ALA A 5 5.64 -4.31 5.77
CA ALA A 5 5.32 -2.96 6.23
C ALA A 5 3.79 -2.77 6.40
N HIS A 6 2.99 -3.26 5.44
CA HIS A 6 1.53 -3.21 5.54
C HIS A 6 1.03 -3.91 6.81
N GLN A 7 1.46 -5.15 7.06
CA GLN A 7 1.03 -5.90 8.24
C GLN A 7 1.47 -5.24 9.55
N SER A 8 2.69 -4.69 9.60
CA SER A 8 3.17 -3.96 10.77
C SER A 8 2.34 -2.70 11.03
N THR A 9 2.01 -1.94 9.98
CA THR A 9 1.12 -0.76 10.11
C THR A 9 -0.28 -1.17 10.56
N VAL A 10 -0.87 -2.21 9.99
CA VAL A 10 -2.19 -2.73 10.42
C VAL A 10 -2.19 -3.08 11.90
N ARG A 11 -1.16 -3.81 12.37
CA ARG A 11 -1.02 -4.17 13.80
C ARG A 11 -0.86 -2.92 14.68
N ALA A 12 -0.05 -1.95 14.25
CA ALA A 12 0.18 -0.71 14.99
C ALA A 12 -1.11 0.12 15.14
N LEU A 13 -2.02 0.04 14.16
CA LEU A 13 -3.34 0.69 14.21
C LEU A 13 -4.40 -0.13 14.97
N GLY A 14 -4.01 -1.23 15.62
CA GLY A 14 -4.93 -2.13 16.34
C GLY A 14 -5.77 -3.04 15.44
N GLY A 15 -5.49 -3.09 14.14
CA GLY A 15 -6.18 -3.92 13.18
C GLY A 15 -5.72 -5.39 13.19
N ARG A 16 -6.65 -6.30 12.89
CA ARG A 16 -6.33 -7.72 12.65
C ARG A 16 -5.88 -7.92 11.21
N VAL A 17 -4.64 -8.34 10.97
CA VAL A 17 -4.06 -8.51 9.62
C VAL A 17 -4.97 -9.25 8.63
N ALA A 18 -5.66 -10.30 9.07
CA ALA A 18 -6.57 -11.05 8.18
C ALA A 18 -7.81 -10.26 7.70
N ALA A 19 -8.16 -9.15 8.35
CA ALA A 19 -9.19 -8.22 7.90
C ALA A 19 -8.66 -7.14 6.93
N TYR A 20 -7.33 -7.03 6.79
CA TYR A 20 -6.66 -6.04 5.95
C TYR A 20 -5.68 -6.77 5.02
N PRO A 21 -6.19 -7.41 3.94
CA PRO A 21 -5.33 -8.14 3.02
C PRO A 21 -4.43 -7.18 2.24
N PHE A 22 -3.14 -7.53 2.14
CA PHE A 22 -2.19 -6.77 1.36
C PHE A 22 -2.40 -6.98 -0.15
N LYS A 23 -2.45 -5.87 -0.90
CA LYS A 23 -2.46 -5.82 -2.37
C LYS A 23 -1.77 -4.53 -2.84
N HIS A 24 -1.02 -4.56 -3.94
CA HIS A 24 -0.57 -3.31 -4.58
C HIS A 24 -1.76 -2.53 -5.15
N GLY A 25 -1.79 -1.22 -4.95
CA GLY A 25 -2.98 -0.39 -5.20
C GLY A 25 -4.12 -0.68 -4.24
N GLY A 26 -3.86 -1.35 -3.10
CA GLY A 26 -4.86 -1.61 -2.10
C GLY A 26 -5.16 -0.36 -1.28
N GLN A 27 -6.44 0.01 -1.20
CA GLN A 27 -6.97 1.10 -0.38
C GLN A 27 -7.96 0.52 0.62
N LEU A 28 -7.68 0.65 1.92
CA LEU A 28 -8.52 0.10 2.98
C LEU A 28 -8.72 1.12 4.11
N PRO A 29 -9.95 1.38 4.55
CA PRO A 29 -10.19 2.21 5.74
C PRO A 29 -9.67 1.48 6.97
N ALA A 30 -8.87 2.15 7.80
CA ALA A 30 -8.25 1.61 9.01
C ALA A 30 -8.49 2.57 10.18
N GLY A 31 -9.73 2.59 10.66
CA GLY A 31 -10.16 3.56 11.68
C GLY A 31 -10.30 4.96 11.08
N GLY A 32 -9.63 5.95 11.69
CA GLY A 32 -9.69 7.35 11.25
C GLY A 32 -8.77 7.72 10.09
N ILE A 33 -8.08 6.74 9.49
CA ILE A 33 -7.20 6.94 8.32
C ILE A 33 -7.48 5.89 7.26
N THR A 34 -7.04 6.15 6.03
CA THR A 34 -7.07 5.19 4.93
C THR A 34 -5.67 4.68 4.62
N LEU A 35 -5.49 3.36 4.60
CA LEU A 35 -4.24 2.70 4.25
C LEU A 35 -4.14 2.48 2.75
N PHE A 36 -3.11 3.05 2.15
CA PHE A 36 -2.70 2.79 0.77
C PHE A 36 -1.48 1.86 0.74
N SER A 37 -1.54 0.85 -0.13
CA SER A 37 -0.55 -0.23 -0.20
C SER A 37 0.09 -0.32 -1.56
N SER A 38 1.40 -0.49 -1.58
CA SER A 38 2.17 -0.75 -2.80
C SER A 38 3.12 -1.92 -2.57
N TYR A 39 3.50 -2.63 -3.63
CA TYR A 39 4.63 -3.54 -3.60
C TYR A 39 5.89 -2.80 -3.12
N HIS A 40 6.83 -3.56 -2.57
CA HIS A 40 8.09 -3.01 -2.12
C HIS A 40 8.95 -2.63 -3.34
N CYS A 41 9.59 -1.47 -3.33
CA CYS A 41 10.51 -1.01 -4.38
C CYS A 41 11.89 -1.71 -4.31
N SER A 42 11.91 -3.02 -4.07
CA SER A 42 13.16 -3.80 -4.11
C SER A 42 13.67 -3.92 -5.54
N ARG A 43 14.99 -4.08 -5.69
CA ARG A 43 15.63 -4.42 -6.98
C ARG A 43 14.97 -5.59 -7.67
N TYR A 44 14.59 -6.64 -6.93
CA TYR A 44 13.88 -7.78 -7.50
C TYR A 44 12.58 -7.35 -8.18
N ASN A 45 11.71 -6.61 -7.48
CA ASN A 45 10.41 -6.22 -8.03
C ASN A 45 10.54 -5.25 -9.21
N THR A 46 11.48 -4.30 -9.14
CA THR A 46 11.69 -3.31 -10.20
C THR A 46 12.37 -3.94 -11.42
N ASN A 47 13.35 -4.82 -11.23
CA ASN A 47 14.08 -5.43 -12.35
C ASN A 47 13.27 -6.52 -13.07
N THR A 48 12.35 -7.20 -12.37
CA THR A 48 11.49 -8.25 -12.95
C THR A 48 10.16 -7.71 -13.49
N GLY A 49 9.86 -6.42 -13.27
CA GLY A 49 8.60 -5.81 -13.70
C GLY A 49 7.38 -6.14 -12.82
N VAL A 50 7.57 -6.86 -11.70
CA VAL A 50 6.50 -7.05 -10.68
C VAL A 50 6.01 -5.69 -10.14
N LEU A 51 6.89 -4.68 -10.11
CA LEU A 51 6.54 -3.29 -9.88
C LEU A 51 7.22 -2.41 -10.92
N THR A 52 6.42 -1.71 -11.74
CA THR A 52 6.93 -0.65 -12.63
C THR A 52 6.89 0.72 -11.94
N GLU A 53 7.61 1.69 -12.49
CA GLU A 53 7.56 3.08 -12.03
C GLU A 53 6.13 3.66 -12.16
N ASP A 54 5.48 3.48 -13.31
CA ASP A 54 4.09 3.93 -13.54
C ASP A 54 3.11 3.36 -12.51
N MET A 55 3.27 2.08 -12.15
CA MET A 55 2.48 1.45 -11.09
C MET A 55 2.71 2.11 -9.74
N PHE A 56 3.96 2.43 -9.41
CA PHE A 56 4.30 3.08 -8.15
C PHE A 56 3.77 4.51 -8.09
N VAL A 57 3.98 5.31 -9.14
CA VAL A 57 3.51 6.70 -9.25
C VAL A 57 1.98 6.77 -9.18
N ARG A 58 1.27 5.82 -9.80
CA ARG A 58 -0.20 5.75 -9.73
C ARG A 58 -0.72 5.68 -8.30
N VAL A 59 -0.09 4.91 -7.41
CA VAL A 59 -0.49 4.84 -5.99
C VAL A 59 -0.41 6.21 -5.33
N PHE A 60 0.61 7.01 -5.63
CA PHE A 60 0.71 8.37 -5.09
C PHE A 60 -0.31 9.32 -5.72
N GLY A 61 -0.64 9.16 -7.00
CA GLY A 61 -1.73 9.90 -7.64
C GLY A 61 -3.09 9.61 -6.98
N GLU A 62 -3.37 8.35 -6.65
CA GLU A 62 -4.57 7.95 -5.91
C GLU A 62 -4.61 8.56 -4.50
N ILE A 63 -3.46 8.61 -3.80
CA ILE A 63 -3.35 9.26 -2.49
C ILE A 63 -3.63 10.77 -2.62
N ALA A 64 -3.02 11.45 -3.60
CA ALA A 64 -3.22 12.87 -3.81
C ALA A 64 -4.69 13.20 -4.08
N ALA A 65 -5.32 12.47 -5.00
CA ALA A 65 -6.75 12.62 -5.31
C ALA A 65 -7.65 12.37 -4.08
N PHE A 66 -7.31 11.40 -3.23
CA PHE A 66 -8.05 11.12 -1.99
C PHE A 66 -7.93 12.25 -0.96
N LEU A 67 -6.80 12.96 -0.91
CA LEU A 67 -6.58 14.07 0.03
C LEU A 67 -7.23 15.38 -0.43
N GLU A 68 -7.62 15.48 -1.69
CA GLU A 68 -8.34 16.64 -2.24
C GLU A 68 -9.87 16.57 -2.01
N THR A 69 -10.37 15.45 -1.49
CA THR A 69 -11.77 15.25 -1.06
C THR A 69 -12.00 15.60 0.40
#